data_AF-A0A963X5A8-F1
#
_entry.id   AF-A0A963X5A8-F1
#
_cell.length_a   1.000
_cell.length_b   1.000
_cell.length_c   1.000
_cell.angle_alpha   90.00
_cell.angle_beta   90.00
_cell.angle_gamma   90.00
#
_symmetry.space_group_name_H-M   'P 1'
#
loop_
_entity.id
_entity.type
_entity.pdbx_description
1 polymer ?
#
loop_
_entity_poly.entity_id
_entity_poly.type
_entity_poly.pdbx_seq_one_letter_code
_entity_poly.pdbx_strand_id
1 'polypeptide(L)' 'MTVQTQMTTESDVYRTAHLLVVHYGDMAPVGAVAVADEMERRGDAGKQAKWLRVARAAEDLLIAAPPKPGQSVH' A
#
# COMPACT_ATOMS: atom_id res chain seq x y z
N MET A 1 31.75 -6.32 -5.53
CA MET A 1 30.46 -5.85 -6.09
C MET A 1 29.43 -5.90 -4.98
N THR A 2 29.28 -4.81 -4.24
CA THR A 2 28.29 -4.70 -3.16
C THR A 2 26.98 -4.28 -3.81
N VAL A 3 26.07 -5.22 -4.00
CA VAL A 3 24.67 -4.90 -4.31
C VAL A 3 24.10 -4.16 -3.11
N GLN A 4 24.11 -2.83 -3.21
CA GLN A 4 23.36 -1.98 -2.30
C GLN A 4 21.87 -2.21 -2.59
N THR A 5 21.23 -3.09 -1.84
CA THR A 5 19.78 -3.32 -1.92
C THR A 5 19.04 -2.16 -1.24
N GLN A 6 19.18 -0.95 -1.80
CA GLN A 6 18.36 0.21 -1.46
C GLN A 6 17.01 0.09 -2.18
N MET A 7 16.22 -0.94 -1.88
CA MET A 7 14.82 -1.06 -2.36
C MET A 7 13.87 -0.40 -1.34
N THR A 8 14.05 0.90 -1.14
CA THR A 8 13.01 1.78 -0.58
C THR A 8 12.72 2.86 -1.59
N THR A 9 12.49 2.43 -2.84
CA THR A 9 12.16 3.35 -3.93
C THR A 9 10.64 3.48 -4.01
N GLU A 10 10.14 4.61 -4.52
CA GLU A 10 8.71 4.82 -4.75
C GLU A 10 8.10 3.69 -5.60
N SER A 11 8.90 3.06 -6.48
CA SER A 11 8.51 1.87 -7.25
C SER A 11 8.15 0.67 -6.37
N ASP A 12 8.82 0.47 -5.24
CA ASP A 12 8.53 -0.62 -4.31
C ASP A 12 7.22 -0.37 -3.55
N VAL A 13 6.93 0.90 -3.25
CA VAL A 13 5.66 1.33 -2.63
C VAL A 13 4.49 0.97 -3.55
N TYR A 14 4.55 1.38 -4.82
CA TYR A 14 3.50 1.09 -5.80
C TYR A 14 3.39 -0.40 -6.13
N ARG A 15 4.51 -1.13 -6.23
CA ARG A 15 4.48 -2.59 -6.41
C ARG A 15 3.78 -3.29 -5.25
N THR A 16 4.11 -2.90 -4.02
CA THR A 16 3.48 -3.47 -2.82
C THR A 16 1.99 -3.14 -2.76
N ALA A 17 1.64 -1.88 -3.01
CA ALA A 17 0.24 -1.43 -3.07
C ALA A 17 -0.56 -2.21 -4.12
N HIS A 18 0.00 -2.40 -5.32
CA HIS A 18 -0.64 -3.18 -6.37
C HIS A 18 -0.89 -4.63 -5.95
N LEU A 19 0.09 -5.29 -5.33
CA LEU A 19 -0.10 -6.65 -4.81
C LEU A 19 -1.20 -6.70 -3.75
N LEU A 20 -1.26 -5.74 -2.83
CA LEU A 20 -2.31 -5.68 -1.83
C LEU A 20 -3.69 -5.50 -2.47
N VAL A 21 -3.83 -4.62 -3.46
CA VAL A 21 -5.09 -4.41 -4.19
C VAL A 21 -5.50 -5.68 -4.95
N VAL A 22 -4.57 -6.40 -5.56
CA VAL A 22 -4.87 -7.67 -6.26
C VAL A 22 -5.36 -8.74 -5.28
N HIS A 23 -4.75 -8.85 -4.11
CA HIS A 23 -5.09 -9.91 -3.14
C HIS A 23 -6.28 -9.59 -2.25
N TYR A 24 -6.45 -8.33 -1.86
CA TYR A 24 -7.42 -7.90 -0.84
C TYR A 24 -8.46 -6.91 -1.38
N GLY A 25 -8.33 -6.46 -2.63
CA GLY A 25 -9.26 -5.53 -3.25
C GLY A 25 -9.37 -4.23 -2.45
N ASP A 26 -10.62 -3.86 -2.15
CA ASP A 26 -10.97 -2.57 -1.52
C ASP A 26 -10.46 -2.49 -0.06
N MET A 27 -10.08 -3.62 0.54
CA MET A 27 -9.50 -3.68 1.89
C MET A 27 -7.99 -3.40 1.93
N ALA A 28 -7.33 -3.28 0.78
CA ALA A 28 -5.89 -3.08 0.70
C ALA A 28 -5.38 -1.85 1.49
N PRO A 29 -6.01 -0.65 1.41
CA PRO A 29 -5.58 0.50 2.18
C PRO A 29 -5.70 0.27 3.69
N VAL A 30 -6.82 -0.30 4.13
CA VAL A 30 -7.08 -0.58 5.56
C VAL A 30 -6.05 -1.56 6.12
N GLY A 31 -5.73 -2.63 5.37
CA GLY A 31 -4.68 -3.57 5.76
C GLY A 31 -3.31 -2.91 5.88
N ALA A 32 -2.95 -2.02 4.95
CA ALA A 32 -1.68 -1.29 5.00
C ALA A 32 -1.60 -0.33 6.18
N VAL A 33 -2.69 0.37 6.53
CA VAL A 33 -2.76 1.23 7.72
C VAL A 33 -2.61 0.41 9.00
N ALA A 34 -3.28 -0.74 9.11
CA ALA A 34 -3.14 -1.62 10.28
C ALA A 34 -1.69 -2.08 10.50
N VAL A 35 -0.95 -2.32 9.42
CA VAL A 35 0.49 -2.61 9.53
C VAL A 35 1.28 -1.37 9.94
N ALA A 36 0.94 -0.17 9.46
CA ALA A 36 1.56 1.07 9.92
C ALA A 36 1.39 1.27 11.43
N ASP A 37 0.20 1.04 11.98
CA ASP A 37 -0.10 1.13 13.41
C ASP A 37 0.70 0.11 14.23
N GLU A 38 0.90 -1.11 13.70
CA GLU A 38 1.78 -2.10 14.32
C GLU A 38 3.23 -1.64 14.34
N MET A 39 3.73 -0.98 13.28
CA MET A 39 5.09 -0.44 13.25
C MET A 39 5.25 0.72 14.24
N GLU A 40 4.24 1.56 14.39
CA GLU A 40 4.21 2.62 15.40
C GLU A 40 4.29 2.04 16.82
N ARG A 41 3.46 1.04 17.14
CA ARG A 41 3.48 0.35 18.44
C ARG A 41 4.83 -0.30 18.75
N ARG A 42 5.61 -0.64 17.73
CA ARG A 42 6.99 -1.17 17.85
C ARG A 42 8.06 -0.08 17.93
N GLY A 43 7.69 1.20 17.80
CA GLY A 43 8.63 2.33 17.78
C GLY A 43 9.40 2.48 16.47
N ASP A 44 8.97 1.84 15.38
CA ASP A 44 9.61 1.90 14.07
C ASP A 44 8.90 2.90 13.15
N ALA A 45 9.04 4.20 13.48
CA ALA A 45 8.44 5.31 12.73
C ALA A 45 8.87 5.32 11.25
N GLY A 46 10.08 4.83 10.95
CA GLY A 46 10.58 4.72 9.58
C GLY A 46 9.82 3.68 8.76
N LYS A 47 9.45 2.54 9.35
CA LYS A 47 8.57 1.55 8.70
C LYS A 47 7.11 1.99 8.68
N GLN A 48 6.62 2.65 9.72
CA GLN A 48 5.27 3.23 9.75
C GLN A 48 5.07 4.16 8.54
N ALA A 49 5.98 5.11 8.34
CA ALA A 49 5.89 6.07 7.24
C ALA A 49 5.85 5.40 5.85
N LYS A 50 6.57 4.28 5.67
CA LYS A 50 6.52 3.50 4.41
C LYS A 50 5.17 2.84 4.20
N TRP A 51 4.61 2.23 5.24
CA TRP A 51 3.29 1.60 5.16
C TRP A 51 2.16 2.60 4.93
N LEU A 52 2.26 3.82 5.47
CA LEU A 52 1.33 4.91 5.16
C LEU A 52 1.39 5.31 3.67
N ARG A 53 2.59 5.35 3.06
CA ARG A 53 2.72 5.59 1.61
C ARG A 53 2.12 4.45 0.78
N VAL A 54 2.29 3.20 1.23
CA VAL A 54 1.68 2.03 0.57
C VAL A 54 0.16 2.09 0.65
N ALA A 55 -0.40 2.45 1.80
CA ALA A 55 -1.83 2.65 1.96
C ALA A 55 -2.35 3.70 0.99
N ARG A 56 -1.65 4.84 0.89
CA ARG A 56 -2.03 5.91 -0.03
C ARG A 56 -1.98 5.47 -1.50
N ALA A 57 -0.90 4.80 -1.90
CA ALA A 57 -0.78 4.28 -3.26
C ALA A 57 -1.87 3.24 -3.57
N ALA A 58 -2.31 2.45 -2.59
CA ALA A 58 -3.41 1.50 -2.77
C ALA A 58 -4.75 2.23 -2.98
N GLU A 59 -5.02 3.31 -2.24
CA GLU A 59 -6.19 4.17 -2.47
C GLU A 59 -6.16 4.76 -3.89
N ASP A 60 -5.04 5.33 -4.29
CA ASP A 60 -4.88 5.96 -5.60
C ASP A 60 -5.10 4.92 -6.72
N LEU A 61 -4.61 3.69 -6.56
CA LEU A 61 -4.85 2.58 -7.51
C LEU A 61 -6.31 2.15 -7.57
N LEU A 62 -7.02 2.10 -6.44
CA LEU A 62 -8.44 1.73 -6.38
C LEU A 62 -9.34 2.82 -6.99
N ILE A 63 -8.99 4.09 -6.79
CA ILE A 63 -9.69 5.24 -7.38
C ILE A 63 -9.43 5.30 -8.90
N ALA A 64 -8.20 5.03 -9.33
CA ALA A 64 -7.81 5.04 -10.74
C ALA A 64 -8.32 3.80 -11.50
N ALA A 65 -8.66 2.72 -10.79
CA ALA A 65 -9.24 1.53 -11.43
C ALA A 65 -10.66 1.85 -11.95
N PRO A 66 -10.99 1.46 -13.18
CA PRO A 66 -12.38 1.57 -13.65
C PRO A 66 -13.29 0.77 -12.71
N PRO A 67 -14.54 1.23 -12.48
CA PRO A 67 -15.48 0.54 -11.61
C PRO A 67 -15.62 -0.91 -12.06
N LYS A 68 -15.59 -1.84 -11.11
CA LYS A 68 -15.85 -3.26 -11.38
C LYS A 68 -17.19 -3.37 -12.12
N PRO A 69 -17.30 -4.13 -13.23
CA PRO A 69 -18.58 -4.31 -13.91
C PRO A 69 -19.61 -4.84 -12.92
N GLY A 70 -20.63 -4.04 -12.60
CA GLY A 70 -21.68 -4.38 -11.64
C GLY A 70 -21.77 -3.52 -10.37
N GLN A 71 -20.87 -2.54 -10.17
CA GLN A 71 -21.04 -1.58 -9.08
C GLN A 71 -21.95 -0.44 -9.55
N SER A 72 -23.24 -0.52 -9.21
CA SER A 72 -24.20 0.56 -9.42
C SER A 72 -23.71 1.83 -8.72
N VAL A 73 -23.33 2.84 -9.50
CA VAL A 73 -23.25 4.21 -9.01
C VAL A 73 -24.69 4.71 -8.88
N HIS A 74 -25.16 4.83 -7.64
CA HIS A 74 -26.41 5.51 -7.32
C HIS A 74 -26.19 7.02 -7.23
#